data_AF-A0A4C1SBS1-F1
#
_entry.id   AF-A0A4C1SBS1-F1
#
_cell.length_a   1.000
_cell.length_b   1.000
_cell.length_c   1.000
_cell.angle_alpha   90.00
_cell.angle_beta   90.00
_cell.angle_gamma   90.00
#
_symmetry.space_group_name_H-M   'P 1'
#
loop_
_entity.id
_entity.type
_entity.pdbx_description
1 polymer ?
#
loop_
_entity_poly.entity_id
_entity_poly.type
_entity_poly.pdbx_seq_one_letter_code
_entity_poly.pdbx_strand_id
1 'polypeptide(L)'
;MERRKGLRQDHHSGNLRKDVKKKRKQPFNQHQAETEEMSTSTAAKILKNKHEVFVPEEETIGYRILNFFNVFTQNNNESINHIIWKIAPKEVHSALKIVEIAANIAACIFNEGVRSILQILGVKTGRNALCWAESVHTQRIRFVERFATRA
;
A
#
# COMPACT_ATOMS: atom_id res chain seq x y z
N MET A 1 -46.45 -4.10 18.82
CA MET A 1 -46.16 -2.71 18.38
C MET A 1 -45.28 -2.77 17.15
N GLU A 2 -45.90 -2.75 15.97
CA GLU A 2 -45.25 -2.97 14.67
C GLU A 2 -44.36 -1.77 14.28
N ARG A 3 -43.09 -2.01 13.95
CA ARG A 3 -42.19 -0.96 13.43
C ARG A 3 -42.33 -0.88 11.92
N ARG A 4 -43.13 0.07 11.42
CA ARG A 4 -43.17 0.42 9.99
C ARG A 4 -41.83 1.02 9.56
N LYS A 5 -41.17 0.39 8.59
CA LYS A 5 -40.02 0.97 7.87
C LYS A 5 -40.56 1.94 6.82
N GLY A 6 -40.12 3.20 6.86
CA GLY A 6 -40.54 4.25 5.93
C GLY A 6 -40.18 3.93 4.48
N LEU A 7 -40.99 4.41 3.53
CA LEU A 7 -40.81 4.19 2.10
C LEU A 7 -39.73 5.14 1.55
N ARG A 8 -39.02 4.69 0.49
CA ARG A 8 -37.91 5.44 -0.11
C ARG A 8 -38.27 6.85 -0.58
N GLN A 9 -39.53 7.08 -0.93
CA GLN A 9 -40.03 8.39 -1.35
C GLN A 9 -40.05 9.42 -0.19
N ASP A 10 -40.18 8.96 1.06
CA ASP A 10 -40.22 9.82 2.24
C ASP A 10 -38.84 10.38 2.64
N HIS A 11 -37.76 9.75 2.14
CA HIS A 11 -36.40 10.25 2.33
C HIS A 11 -36.08 11.45 1.44
N HIS A 12 -36.78 11.61 0.30
CA HIS A 12 -36.51 12.66 -0.67
C HIS A 12 -37.26 13.96 -0.37
N SER A 13 -38.42 13.88 0.31
CA SER A 13 -39.27 15.01 0.71
C SER A 13 -38.85 15.66 2.03
N GLY A 14 -37.82 15.14 2.72
CA GLY A 14 -37.31 15.69 3.98
C GLY A 14 -38.19 15.45 5.22
N ASN A 15 -39.40 14.90 5.05
CA ASN A 15 -40.40 14.75 6.11
C ASN A 15 -40.04 13.73 7.22
N LEU A 16 -38.95 12.97 7.07
CA LEU A 16 -38.46 12.03 8.09
C LEU A 16 -37.21 12.48 8.87
N ARG A 17 -36.77 13.74 8.73
CA ARG A 17 -35.68 14.26 9.56
C ARG A 17 -36.22 14.64 10.93
N LYS A 18 -35.99 13.80 11.94
CA LYS A 18 -36.16 14.19 13.34
C LYS A 18 -35.19 15.33 13.63
N ASP A 19 -35.70 16.46 14.10
CA ASP A 19 -34.89 17.57 14.61
C ASP A 19 -34.09 17.10 15.83
N VAL A 20 -32.83 16.76 15.60
CA VAL A 20 -31.88 16.50 16.67
C VAL A 20 -31.42 17.87 17.17
N LYS A 21 -31.91 18.29 18.35
CA LYS A 21 -31.33 19.42 19.07
C LYS A 21 -29.83 19.15 19.21
N LYS A 22 -28.99 19.94 18.51
CA LYS A 22 -27.53 19.87 18.67
C LYS A 22 -27.22 20.12 20.14
N LYS A 23 -26.78 19.09 20.84
CA LYS A 23 -26.29 19.23 22.21
C LYS A 23 -25.12 20.22 22.18
N ARG A 24 -25.24 21.30 22.97
CA ARG A 24 -24.12 22.23 23.19
C ARG A 24 -22.92 21.43 23.68
N LYS A 25 -21.75 21.64 23.08
CA LYS A 25 -20.50 21.10 23.62
C LYS A 25 -20.32 21.72 25.00
N GLN A 26 -20.35 20.89 26.03
CA GLN A 26 -20.12 21.30 27.41
C GLN A 26 -18.71 21.86 27.49
N PRO A 27 -18.48 23.02 28.15
CA PRO A 27 -17.13 23.51 28.39
C PRO A 27 -16.36 22.46 29.19
N PHE A 28 -15.11 22.22 28.79
CA PHE A 28 -14.24 21.22 29.38
C PHE A 28 -13.91 21.61 30.82
N ASN A 29 -14.49 20.90 31.79
CA ASN A 29 -14.17 21.06 33.21
C ASN A 29 -12.86 20.34 33.52
N GLN A 30 -11.82 21.10 33.83
CA GLN A 30 -10.49 20.57 34.15
C GLN A 30 -10.51 19.55 35.30
N HIS A 31 -11.38 19.74 36.29
CA HIS A 31 -11.52 18.83 37.44
C HIS A 31 -12.31 17.53 37.15
N GLN A 32 -12.90 17.39 35.95
CA GLN A 32 -13.54 16.13 35.51
C GLN A 32 -12.63 15.29 34.61
N ALA A 33 -11.53 15.87 34.09
CA ALA A 33 -10.56 15.15 33.26
C ALA A 33 -9.75 14.12 34.06
N GLU A 34 -9.66 14.29 35.38
CA GLU A 34 -8.78 13.50 36.24
C GLU A 34 -9.49 12.31 36.90
N THR A 35 -10.82 12.18 36.78
CA THR A 35 -11.60 11.13 37.49
C THR A 35 -12.36 10.16 36.60
N GLU A 36 -12.14 10.17 35.29
CA GLU A 36 -12.75 9.17 34.40
C GLU A 36 -11.66 8.26 33.81
N GLU A 37 -11.74 6.98 34.15
CA GLU A 37 -10.95 5.93 33.51
C GLU A 37 -10.91 6.19 32.00
N MET A 38 -9.68 6.42 31.53
CA MET A 38 -9.25 6.54 30.16
C MET A 38 -10.32 6.03 29.19
N SER A 39 -11.00 6.95 28.51
CA SER A 39 -12.00 6.65 27.48
C SER A 39 -11.41 5.66 26.47
N THR A 40 -11.63 4.38 26.71
CA THR A 40 -11.16 3.31 25.84
C THR A 40 -11.96 3.44 24.57
N SER A 41 -11.27 3.77 23.47
CA SER A 41 -11.86 3.86 22.14
C SER A 41 -12.66 2.59 21.85
N THR A 42 -13.69 2.68 21.01
CA THR A 42 -14.51 1.52 20.61
C THR A 42 -13.66 0.34 20.13
N ALA A 43 -12.49 0.62 19.54
CA ALA A 43 -11.47 -0.37 19.18
C ALA A 43 -10.90 -1.14 20.38
N ALA A 44 -10.60 -0.47 21.49
CA ALA A 44 -10.13 -1.12 22.72
C ALA A 44 -11.20 -1.99 23.40
N LYS A 45 -12.49 -1.66 23.25
CA LYS A 45 -13.59 -2.52 23.72
C LYS A 45 -13.77 -3.76 22.82
N ILE A 46 -13.54 -3.64 21.51
CA ILE A 46 -13.57 -4.78 20.57
C ILE A 46 -12.47 -5.80 20.88
N LEU A 47 -11.30 -5.35 21.34
CA LEU A 47 -10.19 -6.23 21.78
C LEU A 47 -10.47 -6.99 23.08
N LYS A 48 -11.46 -6.59 23.88
CA LYS A 48 -11.82 -7.28 25.14
C LYS A 48 -12.66 -8.53 24.93
N ASN A 49 -13.24 -8.73 23.74
CA ASN A 49 -13.78 -10.03 23.33
C ASN A 49 -12.61 -10.98 23.01
N LYS A 50 -11.93 -11.43 24.06
CA LYS A 50 -11.01 -12.57 24.01
C LYS A 50 -11.84 -13.84 23.88
N HIS A 51 -12.44 -14.06 22.71
CA HIS A 51 -12.42 -15.44 22.24
C HIS A 51 -10.95 -15.67 21.93
N GLU A 52 -10.25 -16.39 22.79
CA GLU A 52 -8.92 -16.88 22.47
C GLU A 52 -9.07 -17.62 21.15
N VAL A 53 -8.64 -16.97 20.06
CA VAL A 53 -8.58 -17.61 18.77
C VAL A 53 -7.48 -18.64 18.98
N PHE A 54 -7.88 -19.88 19.23
CA PHE A 54 -7.00 -21.02 19.15
C PHE A 54 -6.52 -21.06 17.70
N VAL A 55 -5.38 -20.42 17.46
CA VAL A 55 -4.63 -20.60 16.22
C VAL A 55 -3.91 -21.92 16.43
N PRO A 56 -4.32 -23.01 15.77
CA PRO A 56 -3.56 -24.24 15.87
C PRO A 56 -2.13 -23.93 15.42
N GLU A 57 -1.15 -24.23 16.27
CA GLU A 57 0.27 -24.19 15.92
C GLU A 57 0.53 -25.29 14.90
N GLU A 58 0.13 -25.04 13.65
CA GLU A 58 0.52 -25.83 12.51
C GLU A 58 2.02 -25.61 12.32
N GLU A 59 2.80 -26.67 12.50
CA GLU A 59 4.26 -26.70 12.27
C GLU A 59 4.64 -26.22 10.85
N THR A 60 3.67 -26.22 9.92
CA THR A 60 3.80 -25.71 8.55
C THR A 60 3.78 -24.19 8.43
N ILE A 61 3.30 -23.43 9.44
CA ILE A 61 3.20 -21.96 9.37
C ILE A 61 4.58 -21.34 9.12
N GLY A 62 5.62 -21.83 9.80
CA GLY A 62 7.00 -21.38 9.59
C GLY A 62 7.46 -21.61 8.15
N TYR A 63 7.19 -22.81 7.59
CA TYR A 63 7.52 -23.15 6.21
C TYR A 63 6.72 -22.33 5.19
N ARG A 64 5.47 -21.98 5.48
CA ARG A 64 4.66 -21.10 4.62
C ARG A 64 5.19 -19.68 4.60
N ILE A 65 5.62 -19.15 5.73
CA ILE A 65 6.27 -17.83 5.82
C ILE A 65 7.60 -17.85 5.08
N LEU A 66 8.43 -18.88 5.30
CA LEU A 66 9.70 -19.06 4.60
C LEU A 66 9.50 -19.14 3.09
N ASN A 67 8.56 -19.95 2.61
CA ASN A 67 8.23 -20.08 1.19
C ASN A 67 7.69 -18.78 0.60
N PHE A 68 6.85 -18.06 1.34
CA PHE A 68 6.37 -16.74 0.92
C PHE A 68 7.56 -15.80 0.69
N PHE A 69 8.42 -15.61 1.69
CA PHE A 69 9.59 -14.75 1.53
C PHE A 69 10.50 -15.24 0.40
N ASN A 70 10.75 -16.55 0.29
CA ASN A 70 11.61 -17.07 -0.76
C ASN A 70 11.07 -16.77 -2.16
N VAL A 71 9.77 -17.01 -2.43
CA VAL A 71 9.17 -16.75 -3.75
C VAL A 71 9.15 -15.24 -4.07
N PHE A 72 8.74 -14.39 -3.12
CA PHE A 72 8.64 -12.95 -3.36
C PHE A 72 10.02 -12.28 -3.48
N THR A 73 11.01 -12.73 -2.70
CA THR A 73 12.37 -12.16 -2.75
C THR A 73 13.19 -12.69 -3.91
N GLN A 74 13.06 -13.97 -4.26
CA GLN A 74 13.79 -14.57 -5.38
C GLN A 74 13.40 -13.93 -6.71
N ASN A 75 12.10 -13.77 -6.95
CA ASN A 75 11.62 -13.12 -8.19
C ASN A 75 12.10 -11.66 -8.30
N ASN A 76 12.12 -10.92 -7.18
CA ASN A 76 12.65 -9.56 -7.15
C ASN A 76 14.16 -9.53 -7.42
N ASN A 77 14.93 -10.42 -6.80
CA ASN A 77 16.38 -10.52 -7.01
C ASN A 77 16.72 -10.88 -8.46
N GLU A 78 16.01 -11.84 -9.05
CA GLU A 78 16.16 -12.23 -10.44
C GLU A 78 15.83 -11.06 -11.39
N SER A 79 14.73 -10.35 -11.14
CA SER A 79 14.33 -9.19 -11.93
C SER A 79 15.33 -8.04 -11.85
N ILE A 80 15.88 -7.73 -10.67
CA ILE A 80 16.89 -6.66 -10.52
C ILE A 80 18.18 -7.06 -11.23
N ASN A 81 18.66 -8.29 -11.00
CA ASN A 81 19.86 -8.80 -11.65
C ASN A 81 19.74 -8.76 -13.18
N HIS A 82 18.57 -9.11 -13.72
CA HIS A 82 18.33 -9.03 -15.16
C HIS A 82 18.50 -7.61 -15.71
N ILE A 83 18.06 -6.57 -14.97
CA ILE A 83 18.25 -5.16 -15.37
C ILE A 83 19.73 -4.76 -15.28
N ILE A 84 20.44 -5.19 -14.23
CA ILE A 84 21.87 -4.91 -14.05
C ILE A 84 22.66 -5.46 -15.23
N TRP A 85 22.47 -6.73 -15.58
CA TRP A 85 23.21 -7.38 -16.67
C TRP A 85 22.81 -6.88 -18.06
N LYS A 86 21.62 -6.28 -18.19
CA LYS A 86 21.22 -5.57 -19.41
C LYS A 86 22.01 -4.28 -19.63
N ILE A 87 22.47 -3.64 -18.55
CA ILE A 87 23.22 -2.38 -18.59
C ILE A 87 24.73 -2.62 -18.58
N ALA A 88 25.20 -3.56 -17.75
CA ALA A 88 26.60 -3.97 -17.64
C ALA A 88 26.69 -5.48 -17.91
N PRO A 89 26.80 -5.90 -19.18
CA PRO A 89 26.82 -7.31 -19.55
C PRO A 89 27.94 -8.07 -18.84
N LYS A 90 27.68 -9.33 -18.45
CA LYS A 90 28.66 -10.18 -17.74
C LYS A 90 29.85 -10.55 -18.62
N GLU A 91 29.63 -10.52 -19.94
CA GLU A 91 30.57 -10.95 -20.97
C GLU A 91 31.65 -9.89 -21.23
N VAL A 92 31.42 -8.63 -20.79
CA VAL A 92 32.36 -7.53 -20.94
C VAL A 92 32.94 -7.20 -19.57
N HIS A 93 34.27 -7.13 -19.48
CA HIS A 93 34.95 -6.72 -18.26
C HIS A 93 34.57 -5.27 -17.91
N SER A 94 33.58 -5.12 -17.05
CA SER A 94 33.09 -3.84 -16.54
C SER A 94 33.85 -3.49 -15.27
N ALA A 95 34.42 -2.29 -15.20
CA ALA A 95 35.02 -1.79 -13.97
C ALA A 95 33.96 -1.72 -12.85
N LEU A 96 34.36 -1.90 -11.59
CA LEU A 96 33.47 -1.83 -10.43
C LEU A 96 32.53 -0.61 -10.47
N LYS A 97 33.08 0.55 -10.86
CA LYS A 97 32.34 1.81 -11.00
C LYS A 97 31.16 1.71 -11.98
N ILE A 98 31.31 0.97 -13.07
CA ILE A 98 30.26 0.78 -14.09
C ILE A 98 29.15 -0.09 -13.51
N VAL A 99 29.51 -1.17 -12.80
CA VAL A 99 28.55 -2.06 -12.15
C VAL A 99 27.78 -1.34 -11.04
N GLU A 100 28.45 -0.48 -10.26
CA GLU A 100 27.80 0.38 -9.26
C GLU A 100 26.78 1.34 -9.89
N ILE A 101 27.13 1.99 -11.00
CA ILE A 101 26.21 2.87 -11.74
C ILE A 101 25.03 2.05 -12.27
N ALA A 102 25.29 0.89 -12.87
CA ALA A 102 24.25 -0.01 -13.37
C ALA A 102 23.30 -0.49 -12.27
N ALA A 103 23.81 -0.82 -11.08
CA ALA A 103 23.01 -1.22 -9.93
C ALA A 103 22.12 -0.08 -9.42
N ASN A 104 22.66 1.13 -9.31
CA ASN A 104 21.87 2.30 -8.91
C ASN A 104 20.73 2.60 -9.91
N ILE A 105 21.03 2.52 -11.21
CA ILE A 105 20.01 2.68 -12.27
C ILE A 105 18.97 1.56 -12.20
N ALA A 106 19.40 0.31 -12.00
CA ALA A 106 18.49 -0.83 -11.89
C ALA A 106 17.52 -0.69 -10.72
N ALA A 107 17.99 -0.23 -9.55
CA ALA A 107 17.13 0.04 -8.40
C ALA A 107 16.08 1.12 -8.70
N CYS A 108 16.48 2.19 -9.40
CA CYS A 108 15.57 3.26 -9.83
C CYS A 108 14.47 2.74 -10.77
N ILE A 109 14.86 1.93 -11.77
CA ILE A 109 13.94 1.34 -12.75
C ILE A 109 13.00 0.33 -12.10
N PHE A 110 13.50 -0.47 -11.17
CA PHE A 110 12.73 -1.53 -10.51
C PHE A 110 11.63 -0.95 -9.61
N ASN A 111 11.97 0.04 -8.78
CA ASN A 111 11.05 0.61 -7.80
C ASN A 111 10.04 1.58 -8.44
N GLU A 112 10.52 2.58 -9.16
CA GLU A 112 9.70 3.71 -9.61
C GLU A 112 9.63 3.81 -11.16
N GLY A 113 10.44 3.03 -11.87
CA GLY A 113 10.56 3.10 -13.32
C GLY A 113 11.41 4.27 -13.80
N VAL A 114 11.47 4.48 -15.11
CA VAL A 114 12.42 5.43 -15.75
C VAL A 114 12.22 6.90 -15.33
N ARG A 115 11.05 7.24 -14.77
CA ARG A 115 10.76 8.59 -14.25
C ARG A 115 11.69 8.98 -13.09
N SER A 116 12.06 8.03 -12.22
CA SER A 116 12.95 8.32 -11.09
C SER A 116 14.34 8.72 -11.55
N ILE A 117 14.84 8.14 -12.65
CA ILE A 117 16.11 8.53 -13.28
C ILE A 117 16.06 9.99 -13.73
N LEU A 118 14.98 10.39 -14.42
CA LEU A 118 14.81 11.77 -14.88
C LEU A 118 14.81 12.77 -13.72
N GLN A 119 14.24 12.38 -12.57
CA GLN A 119 14.18 13.19 -11.37
C GLN A 119 15.53 13.27 -10.65
N ILE A 120 16.26 12.16 -10.52
CA ILE A 120 17.59 12.09 -9.90
C ILE A 120 18.63 12.87 -10.71
N LEU A 121 18.55 12.81 -12.04
CA LEU A 121 19.47 13.55 -12.91
C LEU A 121 19.21 15.07 -12.93
N GLY A 122 18.13 15.55 -12.30
CA GLY A 122 17.83 16.98 -12.18
C GLY A 122 17.62 17.70 -13.53
N VAL A 123 17.38 16.95 -14.61
CA VAL A 123 17.27 17.51 -15.96
C VAL A 123 15.89 18.10 -16.14
N LYS A 124 15.82 19.34 -16.65
CA LYS A 124 14.56 19.95 -17.09
C LYS A 124 13.98 19.12 -18.23
N THR A 125 13.08 18.21 -17.88
CA THR A 125 12.52 17.25 -18.80
C THR A 125 11.33 17.89 -19.51
N GLY A 126 11.38 17.96 -20.84
CA GLY A 126 10.25 18.44 -21.64
C GLY A 126 9.06 17.46 -21.60
N ARG A 127 7.87 17.95 -21.97
CA ARG A 127 6.62 17.16 -21.98
C ARG A 127 6.75 15.81 -22.71
N ASN A 128 7.47 15.77 -23.83
CA ASN A 128 7.66 14.55 -24.61
C ASN A 128 8.42 13.45 -23.85
N ALA A 129 9.48 13.83 -23.12
CA ALA A 129 10.27 12.88 -22.36
C ALA A 129 9.51 12.37 -21.12
N LEU A 130 8.69 13.22 -20.50
CA LEU A 130 7.79 12.79 -19.44
C LEU A 130 6.72 11.81 -19.96
N CYS A 131 6.04 12.14 -21.06
CA CYS A 131 5.04 11.25 -21.66
C CYS A 131 5.65 9.92 -22.11
N TRP A 132 6.87 9.93 -22.67
CA TRP A 132 7.59 8.71 -22.99
C TRP A 132 7.89 7.88 -21.74
N ALA A 133 8.43 8.47 -20.68
CA ALA A 133 8.73 7.77 -19.43
C ALA A 133 7.46 7.17 -18.78
N GLU A 134 6.34 7.88 -18.83
CA GLU A 134 5.04 7.39 -18.35
C GLU A 134 4.51 6.23 -19.20
N SER A 135 4.68 6.30 -20.53
CA SER A 135 4.28 5.21 -21.43
C SER A 135 5.07 3.92 -21.15
N VAL A 136 6.38 4.03 -20.92
CA VAL A 136 7.25 2.91 -20.58
C VAL A 136 6.89 2.33 -19.21
N HIS A 137 6.63 3.19 -18.22
CA HIS A 137 6.19 2.76 -16.90
C HIS A 137 4.85 2.01 -16.96
N THR A 138 3.90 2.49 -17.77
CA THR A 138 2.60 1.84 -17.97
C THR A 138 2.75 0.48 -18.64
N GLN A 139 3.65 0.33 -19.62
CA GLN A 139 3.93 -0.97 -20.23
C GLN A 139 4.53 -1.97 -19.23
N ARG A 140 5.42 -1.52 -18.34
CA ARG A 140 5.98 -2.36 -17.28
C ARG A 140 4.88 -2.92 -16.37
N ILE A 141 3.96 -2.07 -15.90
CA ILE A 141 2.83 -2.50 -15.05
C ILE A 141 1.94 -3.49 -15.80
N ARG A 142 1.55 -3.17 -17.04
CA ARG A 142 0.71 -4.04 -17.88
C ARG A 142 1.34 -5.41 -18.14
N PHE A 143 2.67 -5.46 -18.28
CA PHE A 143 3.39 -6.72 -18.43
C PHE A 143 3.18 -7.57 -17.18
N VAL A 144 3.47 -7.04 -15.98
CA VAL A 144 3.28 -7.74 -14.70
C VAL A 144 1.82 -8.19 -14.50
N GLU A 145 0.85 -7.32 -14.75
CA GLU A 145 -0.59 -7.66 -14.65
C GLU A 145 -0.96 -8.85 -15.53
N ARG A 146 -0.43 -8.92 -16.76
CA ARG A 146 -0.68 -10.06 -17.67
C ARG A 146 -0.11 -11.37 -17.13
N PHE A 147 1.05 -11.35 -16.46
CA PHE A 147 1.59 -12.55 -15.82
C PHE A 147 0.78 -12.94 -14.57
N ALA A 148 0.34 -11.95 -13.78
CA ALA A 148 -0.49 -12.20 -12.61
C ALA A 148 -1.86 -12.79 -12.95
N THR A 149 -2.48 -12.39 -14.07
CA THR A 149 -3.78 -12.93 -14.52
C THR A 149 -3.70 -14.31 -15.17
N ARG A 150 -2.50 -14.83 -15.45
CA ARG A 150 -2.28 -16.13 -16.11
C ARG A 150 -1.85 -17.25 -15.15
N ALA A 151 -1.59 -16.91 -13.89
CA ALA A 151 -1.28 -17.83 -12.80
C ALA A 151 -2.54 -18.12 -11.97
#